data_AF-A0A5M3XY78-F1
#
_entry.id   AF-A0A5M3XY78-F1
#
_cell.length_a   1.000
_cell.length_b   1.000
_cell.length_c   1.000
_cell.angle_alpha   90.00
_cell.angle_beta   90.00
_cell.angle_gamma   90.00
#
_symmetry.space_group_name_H-M   'P 1'
#
loop_
_entity.id
_entity.type
_entity.pdbx_description
1 polymer ?
#
loop_
_entity_poly.entity_id
_entity_poly.type
_entity_poly.pdbx_seq_one_letter_code
_entity_poly.pdbx_strand_id
1 'polypeptide(L)'
;MTSSGERFQNALLDLASSGRMGTIVPGVPKVEVLAHVGEFDWCQEQRGPDPYVCLAGDVEFCFTTADILFYIAVEPPYPVARLAMGESGRTPSGTEFTRLLLDRGETLEECTPYTDSQIWLRILGSGVLIDITEEDRINCIMVSLPELPAGG
;
A
#
# COMPACT_ATOMS: atom_id res chain seq x y z
N MET A 1 -11.93 -15.49 -17.80
CA MET A 1 -11.95 -15.41 -16.32
C MET A 1 -10.52 -15.22 -15.88
N THR A 2 -10.18 -14.12 -15.23
CA THR A 2 -8.83 -13.90 -14.69
C THR A 2 -8.61 -14.80 -13.48
N SER A 3 -7.43 -15.39 -13.36
CA SER A 3 -7.08 -16.24 -12.21
C SER A 3 -6.98 -15.42 -10.92
N SER A 4 -7.03 -16.08 -9.74
CA SER A 4 -6.86 -15.37 -8.46
C SER A 4 -5.52 -14.64 -8.37
N GLY A 5 -4.45 -15.27 -8.89
CA GLY A 5 -3.12 -14.66 -8.93
C GLY A 5 -3.05 -13.43 -9.85
N GLU A 6 -3.73 -13.47 -11.00
CA GLU A 6 -3.82 -12.29 -11.89
C GLU A 6 -4.61 -11.15 -11.26
N ARG A 7 -5.69 -11.44 -10.50
CA ARG A 7 -6.43 -10.39 -9.77
C ARG A 7 -5.58 -9.76 -8.68
N PHE A 8 -4.86 -10.57 -7.91
CA PHE A 8 -3.94 -10.09 -6.88
C PHE A 8 -2.84 -9.20 -7.47
N GLN A 9 -2.16 -9.66 -8.53
CA GLN A 9 -1.11 -8.88 -9.18
C GLN A 9 -1.64 -7.57 -9.75
N ASN A 10 -2.81 -7.60 -10.40
CA ASN A 10 -3.42 -6.38 -10.92
C ASN A 10 -3.80 -5.42 -9.79
N ALA A 11 -4.32 -5.91 -8.67
CA ALA A 11 -4.66 -5.06 -7.53
C ALA A 11 -3.42 -4.37 -6.92
N LEU A 12 -2.28 -5.06 -6.82
CA LEU A 12 -1.02 -4.44 -6.40
C LEU A 12 -0.56 -3.35 -7.38
N LEU A 13 -0.61 -3.65 -8.69
CA LEU A 13 -0.23 -2.68 -9.71
C LEU A 13 -1.18 -1.48 -9.75
N ASP A 14 -2.48 -1.70 -9.53
CA ASP A 14 -3.48 -0.63 -9.50
C ASP A 14 -3.27 0.27 -8.28
N LEU A 15 -2.96 -0.31 -7.12
CA LEU A 15 -2.56 0.45 -5.94
C LEU A 15 -1.32 1.28 -6.23
N ALA A 16 -0.29 0.68 -6.82
CA ALA A 16 0.96 1.36 -7.14
C ALA A 16 0.76 2.51 -8.14
N SER A 17 0.03 2.26 -9.24
CA SER A 17 -0.25 3.24 -10.29
C SER A 17 -1.18 4.37 -9.87
N SER A 18 -2.11 4.13 -8.94
CA SER A 18 -3.17 5.11 -8.62
C SER A 18 -3.12 5.67 -7.21
N GLY A 19 -2.41 5.03 -6.29
CA GLY A 19 -2.48 5.31 -4.86
C GLY A 19 -3.81 4.87 -4.22
N ARG A 20 -4.57 3.98 -4.88
CA ARG A 20 -5.90 3.56 -4.45
C ARG A 20 -6.01 2.04 -4.33
N MET A 21 -6.64 1.56 -3.27
CA MET A 21 -7.06 0.17 -3.14
C MET A 21 -8.55 0.08 -3.48
N GLY A 22 -8.86 -0.21 -4.74
CA GLY A 22 -10.21 -0.06 -5.27
C GLY A 22 -10.67 1.39 -5.19
N THR A 23 -11.73 1.66 -4.41
CA THR A 23 -12.24 3.01 -4.16
C THR A 23 -11.51 3.72 -3.02
N ILE A 24 -10.82 2.98 -2.15
CA ILE A 24 -10.17 3.45 -0.92
C ILE A 24 -8.92 4.24 -1.27
N VAL A 25 -8.80 5.46 -0.74
CA VAL A 25 -7.68 6.38 -0.94
C VAL A 25 -7.45 7.15 0.36
N PRO A 26 -6.21 7.56 0.70
CA PRO A 26 -6.01 8.46 1.84
C PRO A 26 -6.91 9.71 1.74
N GLY A 27 -7.49 10.09 2.88
CA GLY A 27 -8.48 11.17 3.03
C GLY A 27 -9.90 10.68 3.32
N VAL A 28 -10.21 9.39 3.09
CA VAL A 28 -11.55 8.85 3.35
C VAL A 28 -11.77 8.49 4.84
N PRO A 29 -12.99 8.59 5.36
CA PRO A 29 -13.33 8.14 6.70
C PRO A 29 -13.22 6.61 6.89
N LYS A 30 -12.92 6.16 8.12
CA LYS A 30 -12.87 4.75 8.49
C LYS A 30 -14.13 3.97 8.17
N VAL A 31 -15.30 4.60 8.29
CA VAL A 31 -16.58 3.96 7.94
C VAL A 31 -16.64 3.59 6.45
N GLU A 32 -16.04 4.41 5.57
CA GLU A 32 -15.97 4.11 4.15
C GLU A 32 -14.97 2.98 3.88
N VAL A 33 -13.85 2.92 4.61
CA VAL A 33 -12.92 1.79 4.54
C VAL A 33 -13.63 0.50 4.93
N LEU A 34 -14.29 0.46 6.10
CA LEU A 34 -15.03 -0.69 6.62
C LEU A 34 -16.15 -1.14 5.66
N ALA A 35 -16.82 -0.22 4.97
CA ALA A 35 -17.84 -0.58 3.98
C ALA A 35 -17.26 -1.40 2.81
N HIS A 36 -15.96 -1.29 2.54
CA HIS A 36 -15.28 -2.02 1.47
C HIS A 36 -14.54 -3.27 1.99
N VAL A 37 -13.87 -3.18 3.14
CA VAL A 37 -13.08 -4.30 3.69
C VAL A 37 -13.91 -5.24 4.57
N GLY A 38 -15.09 -4.82 5.03
CA GLY A 38 -15.93 -5.56 5.95
C GLY A 38 -15.51 -5.35 7.41
N GLU A 39 -14.46 -6.05 7.84
CA GLU A 39 -13.90 -5.94 9.19
C GLU A 39 -12.37 -5.92 9.16
N PHE A 40 -11.77 -5.34 10.20
CA PHE A 40 -10.33 -5.42 10.41
C PHE A 40 -9.98 -6.69 11.19
N ASP A 41 -8.91 -7.37 10.79
CA ASP A 41 -8.34 -8.51 11.53
C ASP A 41 -7.85 -8.05 12.91
N TRP A 42 -7.33 -6.82 12.99
CA TRP A 42 -6.84 -6.21 14.22
C TRP A 42 -6.82 -4.69 14.11
N CYS A 43 -6.98 -3.99 15.23
CA CYS A 43 -6.71 -2.57 15.35
C CYS A 43 -5.93 -2.29 16.64
N GLN A 44 -4.97 -1.38 16.55
CA GLN A 44 -4.31 -0.82 17.73
C GLN A 44 -5.34 -0.12 18.61
N GLU A 45 -5.25 -0.30 19.93
CA GLU A 45 -6.04 0.49 20.86
C GLU A 45 -5.67 1.97 20.72
N GLN A 46 -6.68 2.82 20.46
CA GLN A 46 -6.48 4.25 20.40
C GLN A 46 -6.12 4.77 21.80
N ARG A 47 -4.86 5.14 21.99
CA ARG A 47 -4.34 5.67 23.25
C ARG A 47 -3.82 7.08 23.03
N GLY A 48 -4.58 8.07 23.50
CA GLY A 48 -4.17 9.47 23.44
C GLY A 48 -4.35 10.12 22.06
N PRO A 49 -3.54 11.12 21.72
CA PRO A 49 -3.71 11.92 20.50
C PRO A 49 -3.06 11.30 19.26
N ASP A 50 -2.42 10.15 19.38
CA ASP A 50 -1.61 9.57 18.32
C ASP A 50 -2.49 8.89 17.26
N PRO A 51 -2.08 8.93 15.97
CA PRO A 51 -2.67 8.09 14.94
C PRO A 51 -2.58 6.61 15.30
N TYR A 52 -3.50 5.82 14.79
CA TYR A 52 -3.59 4.40 15.11
C TYR A 52 -3.71 3.55 13.84
N VAL A 53 -3.25 2.30 13.93
CA VAL A 53 -3.24 1.37 12.80
C VAL A 53 -4.36 0.34 12.92
N CYS A 54 -4.92 -0.07 11.79
CA CYS A 54 -5.75 -1.25 11.64
C CYS A 54 -5.23 -2.13 10.50
N LEU A 55 -5.37 -3.45 10.66
CA LEU A 55 -4.91 -4.46 9.70
C LEU A 55 -6.11 -5.18 9.08
N ALA A 56 -6.09 -5.40 7.78
CA ALA A 56 -6.97 -6.35 7.08
C ALA A 56 -6.17 -7.07 5.99
N GLY A 57 -5.93 -8.37 6.18
CA GLY A 57 -4.92 -9.11 5.45
C GLY A 57 -3.53 -8.58 5.74
N ASP A 58 -2.73 -8.44 4.70
CA ASP A 58 -1.38 -7.88 4.73
C ASP A 58 -1.39 -6.37 4.40
N VAL A 59 -2.52 -5.70 4.67
CA VAL A 59 -2.74 -4.28 4.41
C VAL A 59 -2.89 -3.54 5.73
N GLU A 60 -2.07 -2.53 5.92
CA GLU A 60 -2.16 -1.57 7.01
C GLU A 60 -2.95 -0.33 6.58
N PHE A 61 -3.88 0.08 7.44
CA PHE A 61 -4.63 1.32 7.31
C PHE A 61 -4.35 2.17 8.55
N CYS A 62 -3.64 3.29 8.39
CA CYS A 62 -3.42 4.23 9.49
C CYS A 62 -4.49 5.32 9.46
N PHE A 63 -5.13 5.52 10.60
CA PHE A 63 -6.16 6.53 10.80
C PHE A 63 -5.68 7.62 11.75
N THR A 64 -6.10 8.86 11.47
CA THR A 64 -6.01 9.95 12.44
C THR A 64 -6.98 9.67 13.60
N THR A 65 -6.87 10.43 14.68
CA THR A 65 -7.81 10.36 15.81
C THR A 65 -9.25 10.77 15.47
N ALA A 66 -9.45 11.42 14.32
CA ALA A 66 -10.76 11.76 13.77
C ALA A 66 -11.29 10.70 12.77
N ASP A 67 -10.70 9.49 12.78
CA ASP A 67 -11.07 8.38 11.91
C ASP A 67 -10.92 8.68 10.41
N ILE A 68 -9.94 9.52 10.04
CA ILE A 68 -9.60 9.79 8.65
C ILE A 68 -8.39 8.96 8.26
N LEU A 69 -8.51 8.17 7.20
CA LEU A 69 -7.40 7.39 6.63
C LEU A 69 -6.33 8.37 6.12
N PHE A 70 -5.09 8.24 6.56
CA PHE A 70 -3.99 9.09 6.05
C PHE A 70 -2.84 8.31 5.44
N TYR A 71 -2.84 6.98 5.59
CA TYR A 71 -1.82 6.10 5.05
C TYR A 71 -2.39 4.70 4.81
N ILE A 72 -2.00 4.11 3.68
CA ILE A 72 -2.22 2.70 3.33
C ILE A 72 -0.86 2.11 3.03
N ALA A 73 -0.54 0.97 3.63
CA ALA A 73 0.60 0.15 3.23
C ALA A 73 0.18 -1.29 2.97
N VAL A 74 0.86 -1.92 2.02
CA VAL A 74 0.86 -3.36 1.86
C VAL A 74 2.26 -3.84 2.20
N GLU A 75 2.38 -4.68 3.22
CA GLU A 75 3.63 -5.35 3.62
C GLU A 75 3.52 -6.83 3.26
N PRO A 76 3.65 -7.20 1.97
CA PRO A 76 3.28 -8.51 1.52
C PRO A 76 4.28 -9.56 2.03
N PRO A 77 3.86 -10.54 2.85
CA PRO A 77 4.74 -11.65 3.20
C PRO A 77 5.17 -12.41 1.93
N TYR A 78 6.42 -12.85 1.92
CA TYR A 78 6.93 -13.71 0.86
C TYR A 78 6.71 -15.18 1.22
N PRO A 79 6.21 -16.04 0.31
CA PRO A 79 5.96 -15.80 -1.12
C PRO A 79 4.50 -15.45 -1.48
N VAL A 80 3.58 -15.40 -0.52
CA VAL A 80 2.14 -15.24 -0.75
C VAL A 80 1.57 -14.21 0.20
N ALA A 81 0.83 -13.25 -0.34
CA ALA A 81 0.11 -12.24 0.42
C ALA A 81 -1.40 -12.26 0.12
N ARG A 82 -2.17 -11.62 1.00
CA ARG A 82 -3.63 -11.45 0.99
C ARG A 82 -3.95 -9.97 1.17
N LEU A 83 -4.62 -9.36 0.19
CA LEU A 83 -5.11 -7.99 0.28
C LEU A 83 -6.40 -7.91 1.09
N ALA A 84 -6.75 -6.70 1.54
CA ALA A 84 -7.92 -6.43 2.37
C ALA A 84 -9.26 -6.82 1.71
N MET A 85 -9.34 -6.85 0.38
CA MET A 85 -10.54 -7.22 -0.38
C MET A 85 -10.60 -8.74 -0.69
N GLY A 86 -9.68 -9.53 -0.12
CA GLY A 86 -9.69 -11.00 -0.19
C GLY A 86 -8.91 -11.59 -1.36
N GLU A 87 -8.33 -10.78 -2.25
CA GLU A 87 -7.40 -11.26 -3.27
C GLU A 87 -6.13 -11.80 -2.60
N SER A 88 -5.75 -13.01 -2.96
CA SER A 88 -4.47 -13.59 -2.57
C SER A 88 -3.74 -14.15 -3.77
N GLY A 89 -2.41 -14.09 -3.70
CA GLY A 89 -1.55 -14.50 -4.80
C GLY A 89 -0.07 -14.48 -4.43
N ARG A 90 0.74 -14.96 -5.36
CA ARG A 90 2.20 -14.87 -5.26
C ARG A 90 2.61 -13.40 -5.30
N THR A 91 3.41 -12.99 -4.32
CA THR A 91 4.06 -11.68 -4.34
C THR A 91 5.11 -11.67 -5.46
N PRO A 92 5.04 -10.74 -6.43
CA PRO A 92 6.06 -10.63 -7.47
C PRO A 92 7.41 -10.23 -6.84
N SER A 93 8.51 -10.57 -7.50
CA SER A 93 9.80 -10.02 -7.11
C SER A 93 9.85 -8.52 -7.41
N GLY A 94 10.78 -7.77 -6.80
CA GLY A 94 10.96 -6.34 -7.05
C GLY A 94 11.19 -6.04 -8.53
N THR A 95 12.05 -6.83 -9.18
CA THR A 95 12.37 -6.75 -10.60
C THR A 95 11.15 -7.08 -11.48
N GLU A 96 10.40 -8.13 -11.14
CA GLU A 96 9.17 -8.50 -11.85
C GLU A 96 8.13 -7.38 -11.77
N PHE A 97 7.93 -6.81 -10.59
CA PHE A 97 6.94 -5.77 -10.34
C PHE A 97 7.33 -4.44 -11.01
N THR A 98 8.60 -4.05 -10.91
CA THR A 98 9.16 -2.86 -11.59
C THR A 98 8.95 -2.95 -13.09
N ARG A 99 9.23 -4.11 -13.70
CA ARG A 99 8.99 -4.32 -15.14
C ARG A 99 7.51 -4.19 -15.49
N LEU A 100 6.61 -4.76 -14.68
CA LEU A 100 5.17 -4.66 -14.91
C LEU A 100 4.65 -3.20 -14.82
N LEU A 101 5.21 -2.38 -13.94
CA LEU A 101 4.89 -0.95 -13.84
C LEU A 101 5.37 -0.19 -15.08
N LEU A 102 6.61 -0.45 -15.54
CA LEU A 102 7.14 0.15 -16.76
C LEU A 102 6.34 -0.26 -18.01
N ASP A 103 5.93 -1.53 -18.09
CA ASP A 103 5.06 -2.04 -19.17
C ASP A 103 3.68 -1.37 -19.17
N ARG A 104 3.21 -0.84 -18.03
CA ARG A 104 1.99 -0.02 -17.89
C ARG A 104 2.20 1.45 -18.23
N GLY A 105 3.43 1.87 -18.51
CA GLY A 105 3.79 3.26 -18.82
C GLY A 105 4.03 4.14 -17.60
N GLU A 106 4.21 3.55 -16.41
CA GLU A 106 4.57 4.30 -15.22
C GLU A 106 5.99 4.84 -15.31
N THR A 107 6.23 5.99 -14.68
CA THR A 107 7.56 6.56 -14.51
C THR A 107 8.01 6.38 -13.06
N LEU A 108 9.18 5.78 -12.89
CA LEU A 108 9.76 5.44 -11.60
C LEU A 108 10.98 6.32 -11.32
N GLU A 109 11.09 6.82 -10.10
CA GLU A 109 12.24 7.56 -9.60
C GLU A 109 12.81 6.85 -8.37
N GLU A 110 14.11 6.58 -8.35
CA GLU A 110 14.77 6.11 -7.14
C GLU A 110 14.87 7.25 -6.12
N CYS A 111 14.45 6.98 -4.89
CA CYS A 111 14.43 7.93 -3.78
C CYS A 111 15.42 7.51 -2.71
N THR A 112 15.79 8.45 -1.84
CA THR A 112 16.61 8.16 -0.66
C THR A 112 15.92 7.11 0.22
N PRO A 113 16.53 5.94 0.45
CA PRO A 113 15.94 4.92 1.31
C PRO A 113 16.05 5.30 2.78
N TYR A 114 15.29 4.61 3.63
CA TYR A 114 15.40 4.79 5.09
C TYR A 114 16.68 4.14 5.66
N THR A 115 17.12 3.03 5.08
CA THR A 115 18.39 2.36 5.42
C THR A 115 19.16 1.99 4.15
N ASP A 116 20.48 1.79 4.28
CA ASP A 116 21.35 1.49 3.14
C ASP A 116 21.05 0.14 2.45
N SER A 117 20.34 -0.78 3.13
CA SER A 117 19.96 -2.09 2.59
C SER A 117 18.61 -2.09 1.84
N GLN A 118 18.08 -0.91 1.54
CA GLN A 118 16.78 -0.74 0.91
C GLN A 118 16.92 0.04 -0.41
N ILE A 119 16.09 -0.34 -1.38
CA ILE A 119 15.90 0.41 -2.62
C ILE A 119 14.50 0.98 -2.57
N TRP A 120 14.38 2.31 -2.55
CA TRP A 120 13.08 2.99 -2.55
C TRP A 120 12.79 3.54 -3.93
N LEU A 121 11.64 3.15 -4.49
CA LEU A 121 11.14 3.68 -5.76
C LEU A 121 9.89 4.52 -5.50
N ARG A 122 9.78 5.66 -6.18
CA ARG A 122 8.57 6.48 -6.24
C ARG A 122 7.96 6.38 -7.63
N ILE A 123 6.65 6.13 -7.68
CA ILE A 123 5.88 6.26 -8.93
C ILE A 123 5.48 7.74 -9.07
N LEU A 124 5.99 8.43 -10.07
CA LEU A 124 5.80 9.88 -10.20
C LEU A 124 4.34 10.28 -10.42
N GLY A 125 3.54 9.44 -11.09
CA GLY A 125 2.13 9.71 -11.36
C GLY A 125 1.23 9.67 -10.13
N SER A 126 1.53 8.79 -9.17
CA SER A 126 0.70 8.55 -7.98
C SER A 126 1.34 9.02 -6.67
N GLY A 127 2.66 9.23 -6.66
CA GLY A 127 3.43 9.48 -5.43
C GLY A 127 3.62 8.24 -4.55
N VAL A 128 3.16 7.05 -4.97
CA VAL A 128 3.33 5.80 -4.23
C VAL A 128 4.81 5.46 -4.09
N LEU A 129 5.20 5.03 -2.90
CA LEU A 129 6.55 4.54 -2.60
C LEU A 129 6.55 3.01 -2.54
N ILE A 130 7.61 2.40 -3.07
CA ILE A 130 7.84 0.95 -3.07
C ILE A 130 9.22 0.72 -2.46
N ASP A 131 9.26 -0.08 -1.39
CA ASP A 131 10.49 -0.54 -0.76
C ASP A 131 10.84 -1.94 -1.27
N ILE A 132 12.00 -2.08 -1.91
CA ILE A 132 12.54 -3.34 -2.42
C ILE A 132 13.82 -3.66 -1.64
N THR A 133 13.89 -4.87 -1.07
CA THR A 133 15.08 -5.35 -0.36
C THR A 133 16.19 -5.74 -1.34
N GLU A 134 17.43 -5.86 -0.85
CA GLU A 134 18.57 -6.39 -1.61
C GLU A 134 18.33 -7.80 -2.20
N GLU A 135 17.39 -8.56 -1.63
CA GLU A 135 17.01 -9.91 -2.06
C GLU A 135 15.94 -9.91 -3.17
N ASP A 136 15.69 -8.76 -3.79
CA ASP A 136 14.67 -8.54 -4.82
C ASP A 136 13.24 -8.85 -4.32
N ARG A 137 12.96 -8.57 -3.04
CA ARG A 137 11.61 -8.73 -2.46
C ARG A 137 10.97 -7.38 -2.25
N ILE A 138 9.68 -7.27 -2.57
CA ILE A 138 8.88 -6.12 -2.15
C ILE A 138 8.68 -6.23 -0.65
N ASN A 139 9.24 -5.29 0.09
CA ASN A 139 9.03 -5.18 1.53
C ASN A 139 7.75 -4.39 1.82
N CYS A 140 7.51 -3.30 1.09
CA CYS A 140 6.35 -2.44 1.31
C CYS A 140 5.91 -1.71 0.02
N ILE A 141 4.60 -1.52 -0.15
CA ILE A 141 4.00 -0.57 -1.10
C ILE A 141 3.14 0.39 -0.30
N MET A 142 3.50 1.68 -0.27
CA MET A 142 2.89 2.65 0.63
C MET A 142 2.40 3.91 -0.08
N VAL A 143 1.23 4.39 0.34
CA VAL A 143 0.64 5.66 -0.08
C VAL A 143 0.17 6.41 1.15
N SER A 144 0.57 7.68 1.25
CA SER A 144 0.09 8.59 2.28
C SER A 144 -0.74 9.71 1.65
N LEU A 145 -1.51 10.43 2.47
CA LEU A 145 -1.90 11.78 2.08
C LEU A 145 -0.62 12.56 1.71
N PRO A 146 -0.64 13.40 0.65
CA PRO A 146 0.38 14.41 0.47
C PRO A 146 0.48 15.17 1.79
N GLU A 147 1.70 15.52 2.24
CA GLU A 147 1.90 16.27 3.48
C GLU A 147 0.82 17.35 3.57
N LEU A 148 -0.03 17.26 4.61
CA LEU A 148 -0.92 18.37 4.94
C LEU A 148 0.01 19.58 5.05
N PRO A 149 -0.27 20.70 4.36
CA PRO A 149 0.58 21.86 4.47
C PRO A 149 0.81 22.12 5.95
N ALA A 150 2.07 22.09 6.38
CA ALA A 150 2.45 22.38 7.75
C ALA A 150 1.70 23.65 8.14
N GLY A 151 0.75 23.52 9.07
CA GLY A 151 -0.31 24.50 9.27
C GLY A 151 0.21 25.93 9.31
N GLY A 152 -0.37 26.78 8.46
CA GLY A 152 -0.28 28.24 8.56
C GLY A 152 -1.23 28.82 9.59
#